data_AF-A0A3A8W6L1-F1
#
_entry.id   AF-A0A3A8W6L1-F1
#
_cell.length_a   1.000
_cell.length_b   1.000
_cell.length_c   1.000
_cell.angle_alpha   90.00
_cell.angle_beta   90.00
_cell.angle_gamma   90.00
#
_symmetry.space_group_name_H-M   'P 1'
#
loop_
_entity.id
_entity.type
_entity.pdbx_description
1 polymer ?
#
loop_
_entity_poly.entity_id
_entity_poly.type
_entity_poly.pdbx_seq_one_letter_code
_entity_poly.pdbx_strand_id
1 'polypeptide(L)' 'MPRTSKKNKMGQASFSRRFHVGIYARLSVDNEKLPGQGAKKNESIETQIAIAKQYLKGHPEMELYGCYTDM' A
#
# COMPACT_ATOMS: atom_id res chain seq x y z
N MET A 1 38.52 11.40 29.69
CA MET A 1 37.14 11.93 29.55
C MET A 1 36.37 11.05 28.58
N PRO A 2 35.30 10.34 28.99
CA PRO A 2 34.55 9.49 28.06
C PRO A 2 33.60 10.34 27.20
N ARG A 3 33.68 10.20 25.87
CA ARG A 3 32.77 10.80 24.91
C ARG A 3 31.41 10.08 24.99
N THR A 4 30.36 10.77 25.43
CA THR A 4 29.00 10.23 25.37
C THR A 4 28.38 10.60 24.03
N SER A 5 28.12 9.59 23.19
CA SER A 5 27.46 9.78 21.90
C SER A 5 25.97 10.02 22.15
N LYS A 6 25.47 11.22 21.85
CA LYS A 6 24.04 11.56 21.93
C LYS A 6 23.30 10.77 20.85
N LYS A 7 22.69 9.65 21.25
CA LYS A 7 21.76 8.89 20.43
C LYS A 7 20.54 9.80 20.16
N ASN A 8 20.48 10.41 18.99
CA ASN A 8 19.31 11.13 18.52
C ASN A 8 18.13 10.17 18.53
N LYS A 9 17.26 10.34 19.53
CA LYS A 9 15.94 9.74 19.56
C LYS A 9 15.18 10.48 18.47
N MET A 10 15.05 9.87 17.29
CA MET A 10 14.10 10.30 16.27
C MET A 10 12.77 10.52 17.00
N GLY A 11 12.43 11.79 17.18
CA GLY A 11 11.19 12.18 17.83
C GLY A 11 10.06 11.53 17.06
N GLN A 12 9.18 10.84 17.77
CA GLN A 12 7.86 10.52 17.24
C GLN A 12 7.25 11.84 16.83
N ALA A 13 7.24 12.12 15.52
CA ALA A 13 6.52 13.25 14.99
C ALA A 13 5.07 13.06 15.42
N SER A 14 4.55 14.03 16.18
CA SER A 14 3.14 14.08 16.50
C SER A 14 2.38 14.04 15.17
N PHE A 15 1.71 12.93 14.88
CA PHE A 15 0.92 12.73 13.67
C PHE A 15 -0.34 13.60 13.73
N SER A 16 -0.17 14.92 13.67
CA SER A 16 -1.23 15.92 13.67
C SER A 16 -1.88 16.09 12.30
N ARG A 17 -1.22 15.62 11.23
CA ARG A 17 -1.79 15.56 9.88
C ARG A 17 -1.95 14.10 9.47
N ARG A 18 -3.20 13.63 9.49
CA ARG A 18 -3.61 12.38 8.84
C ARG A 18 -3.94 12.68 7.39
N PHE A 19 -3.34 11.95 6.47
CA PHE A 19 -3.62 12.05 5.05
C PHE A 19 -4.65 10.99 4.68
N HIS A 20 -5.77 11.40 4.09
CA HIS A 20 -6.71 10.44 3.52
C HIS A 20 -6.18 9.93 2.19
N VAL A 21 -6.07 8.61 2.05
CA VAL A 21 -5.50 7.96 0.86
C VAL A 21 -6.46 6.91 0.31
N GLY A 22 -6.49 6.76 -1.01
CA GLY A 22 -7.28 5.73 -1.69
C GLY A 22 -6.37 4.73 -2.41
N ILE A 23 -6.80 3.47 -2.49
CA ILE A 23 -6.14 2.45 -3.30
C ILE A 23 -6.93 2.33 -4.61
N TYR A 24 -6.26 2.48 -5.76
CA TYR A 24 -6.83 2.20 -7.06
C TYR A 24 -6.14 0.99 -7.68
N ALA A 25 -6.91 -0.03 -8.08
CA ALA A 25 -6.40 -1.23 -8.73
C ALA A 25 -7.18 -1.48 -10.02
N ARG A 26 -6.48 -1.87 -11.09
CA ARG A 26 -7.12 -2.30 -12.34
C ARG A 26 -6.53 -3.59 -12.82
N LEU A 27 -7.29 -4.33 -13.61
CA LEU A 27 -6.75 -5.46 -14.36
C LEU A 27 -5.81 -4.98 -15.45
N SER A 28 -4.62 -5.57 -15.49
CA SER A 28 -3.80 -5.51 -16.69
C SER A 28 -4.53 -6.22 -17.82
N VAL A 29 -4.73 -5.52 -18.93
CA VAL A 29 -5.26 -6.12 -20.16
C VAL A 29 -4.15 -6.97 -20.75
N ASP A 30 -4.13 -8.24 -20.36
CA ASP A 30 -3.30 -9.23 -21.03
C ASP A 30 -3.95 -9.57 -22.37
N ASN A 31 -3.29 -9.20 -23.47
CA ASN A 31 -3.74 -9.49 -24.83
C ASN A 31 -3.65 -10.99 -25.16
N GLU A 32 -3.05 -11.81 -24.28
CA GLU A 32 -2.93 -13.25 -24.45
C GLU A 32 -4.17 -13.97 -23.89
N LYS A 33 -5.31 -13.82 -24.58
CA LYS A 33 -6.47 -14.71 -24.36
C LYS A 33 -6.17 -16.08 -24.97
N LEU A 34 -5.33 -16.88 -24.32
CA LEU A 34 -5.31 -18.32 -24.57
C LEU A 34 -6.60 -18.94 -23.97
N PRO A 35 -7.33 -19.77 -24.74
CA PRO A 35 -8.58 -20.35 -24.28
C PRO A 35 -8.34 -21.23 -23.04
N GLY A 36 -8.99 -20.90 -21.92
CA GLY A 36 -8.95 -21.69 -20.68
C GLY A 36 -8.46 -20.97 -19.41
N GLN A 37 -7.91 -19.76 -19.49
CA GLN A 37 -7.45 -18.99 -18.31
C GLN A 37 -8.41 -17.86 -17.92
N GLY A 38 -9.60 -18.21 -17.43
CA GLY A 38 -10.60 -17.24 -16.96
C GLY A 38 -10.42 -16.74 -15.52
N ALA A 39 -9.59 -17.42 -14.69
CA ALA A 39 -9.61 -17.23 -13.24
C ALA A 39 -8.48 -16.36 -12.64
N LYS A 40 -7.30 -16.29 -13.27
CA LYS A 40 -6.10 -15.62 -12.69
C LYS A 40 -6.18 -14.10 -12.59
N LYS A 41 -7.16 -13.48 -13.25
CA LYS A 41 -7.28 -12.02 -13.32
C LYS A 41 -7.72 -11.44 -11.97
N ASN A 42 -8.74 -12.01 -11.33
CA ASN A 42 -9.24 -11.52 -10.05
C ASN A 42 -8.20 -11.58 -8.93
N GLU A 43 -7.38 -12.64 -8.91
CA GLU A 43 -6.23 -12.75 -7.99
C GLU A 43 -5.25 -11.57 -8.17
N SER A 44 -5.10 -11.04 -9.38
CA SER A 44 -4.21 -9.90 -9.67
C SER A 44 -4.70 -8.61 -9.01
N ILE A 45 -6.01 -8.33 -8.98
CA ILE A 45 -6.56 -7.15 -8.30
C ILE A 45 -6.39 -7.28 -6.79
N GLU A 46 -6.77 -8.42 -6.22
CA GLU A 46 -6.68 -8.68 -4.78
C GLU A 46 -5.24 -8.57 -4.28
N THR A 47 -4.29 -9.10 -5.06
CA THR A 47 -2.85 -9.00 -4.78
C THR A 47 -2.37 -7.54 -4.80
N GLN A 48 -2.78 -6.74 -5.79
CA GLN A 48 -2.45 -5.31 -5.84
C GLN A 48 -2.96 -4.56 -4.60
N ILE A 49 -4.21 -4.82 -4.19
CA ILE A 49 -4.81 -4.23 -2.99
C ILE A 49 -4.06 -4.69 -1.73
N ALA A 50 -3.70 -5.98 -1.64
CA ALA A 50 -2.97 -6.52 -0.50
C ALA A 50 -1.59 -5.87 -0.32
N ILE A 51 -0.84 -5.69 -1.41
CA ILE A 51 0.46 -5.01 -1.41
C ILE A 51 0.31 -3.56 -0.94
N ALA A 52 -0.67 -2.82 -1.48
CA ALA A 52 -0.91 -1.44 -1.10
C ALA A 52 -1.33 -1.32 0.39
N LYS A 53 -2.19 -2.22 0.88
CA LYS A 53 -2.56 -2.27 2.31
C LYS A 53 -1.37 -2.61 3.21
N GLN A 54 -0.47 -3.47 2.78
CA GLN A 54 0.74 -3.79 3.53
C GLN A 54 1.66 -2.58 3.65
N TYR A 55 1.78 -1.76 2.60
CA TYR A 55 2.52 -0.50 2.66
C TYR A 55 1.91 0.47 3.67
N LEU A 56 0.59 0.64 3.66
CA LEU A 56 -0.12 1.54 4.59
C LEU A 56 0.06 1.17 6.06
N LYS A 57 0.25 -0.13 6.39
CA LYS A 57 0.56 -0.55 7.78
C LYS A 57 1.86 0.06 8.32
N GLY A 58 2.80 0.43 7.44
CA GLY A 58 4.04 1.10 7.81
C GLY A 58 3.91 2.62 7.98
N HIS A 59 2.78 3.21 7.59
CA HIS A 59 2.55 4.65 7.50
C HIS A 59 1.32 5.07 8.32
N PRO A 60 1.42 5.15 9.67
CA PRO A 60 0.31 5.55 10.54
C PRO A 60 -0.21 6.99 10.29
N GLU A 61 0.53 7.81 9.53
CA GLU A 61 0.08 9.09 8.99
C GLU A 61 -1.00 8.98 7.91
N MET A 62 -1.17 7.80 7.30
CA MET A 62 -2.09 7.59 6.17
C MET A 62 -3.34 6.83 6.61
N GLU A 63 -4.51 7.42 6.40
CA GLU A 63 -5.81 6.82 6.68
C GLU A 63 -6.46 6.38 5.37
N LEU A 64 -6.72 5.06 5.25
CA LEU A 64 -7.35 4.50 4.05
C LEU A 64 -8.82 4.93 3.96
N TYR A 65 -9.15 5.71 2.93
CA TYR A 65 -10.50 6.18 2.65
C TYR A 65 -11.33 5.14 1.89
N GLY A 66 -10.71 4.42 0.95
CA GLY A 66 -11.42 3.43 0.12
C GLY A 66 -10.51 2.69 -0.86
N CYS A 67 -11.03 1.59 -1.39
CA CYS A 67 -10.42 0.84 -2.49
C CYS A 67 -11.34 0.94 -3.71
N TYR A 68 -10.78 1.36 -4.83
CA TYR A 68 -11.48 1.56 -6.10
C TYR A 68 -10.89 0.59 -7.12
N THR A 69 -11.76 -0.18 -7.77
CA THR A 69 -11.35 -1.22 -8.70
C THR A 69 -11.98 -0.98 -10.07
N ASP A 70 -11.18 -1.04 -11.11
CA ASP A 70 -11.62 -1.06 -12.50
C ASP A 70 -11.56 -2.52 -13.00
N MET A 71 -12.73 -3.10 -13.27
CA MET A 71 -12.91 -4.50 -13.72
C MET A 71 -12.92 -4.60 -15.24
#